data_AF-A0A2H9SYH2-F1
#
_entry.id   AF-A0A2H9SYH2-F1
#
_cell.length_a   1.000
_cell.length_b   1.000
_cell.length_c   1.000
_cell.angle_alpha   90.00
_cell.angle_beta   90.00
_cell.angle_gamma   90.00
#
_symmetry.space_group_name_H-M   'P 1'
#
loop_
_entity.id
_entity.type
_entity.pdbx_description
1 polymer ?
#
loop_
_entity_poly.entity_id
_entity_poly.type
_entity_poly.pdbx_seq_one_letter_code
_entity_poly.pdbx_strand_id
1 'polypeptide(L)'
;MMHRIIAFFILGLISQAHALDLELTQGISSALPIAINSFGSDNASQEVGNVIQSDLSWSGQFKIISGPQSAHAQSPASVLKQLGADSVVTGRVIKTGGAYDVSFTLLDAAANGAVLLTKSYRVNERQIRALAHHISDEVYQKLTGERGVFSTRIAYISVQRGREGSRYTLEVADADGHNPQSLLISTEPIMSPSWSPDGRSISYVSFERKKAQIFTVSVETGQRRLITSFPGINGAPAWSPDGRQLAVVLSKSGRPKIYSVDVQTGSMKQLTFGDAIDTEPRFSPDGKNLLFTSGRGGSPQVYKLSLASGQVSRLTFEGNYNARASYTPDMKNIVMLHRDERNFNIGLQSANGGPIASLTFSGMDESPSVSPNSKLVLYATHYQDKGVLGIVSLDGRIRVRLPARDGDVQEPAWSPYLG
;
A
#
# COMPACT_ATOMS: atom_id res chain seq x y z
N MET A 1 -35.36 27.82 48.78
CA MET A 1 -34.20 26.90 48.74
C MET A 1 -34.49 25.82 47.70
N MET A 2 -34.19 26.08 46.42
CA MET A 2 -34.48 25.16 45.31
C MET A 2 -33.34 24.15 45.15
N HIS A 3 -33.69 22.86 45.23
CA HIS A 3 -32.77 21.74 45.02
C HIS A 3 -32.54 21.52 43.52
N ARG A 4 -31.28 21.55 43.08
CA ARG A 4 -30.87 21.19 41.71
C ARG A 4 -30.55 19.69 41.64
N ILE A 5 -31.29 18.98 40.80
CA ILE A 5 -31.01 17.60 40.40
C ILE A 5 -29.91 17.62 39.32
N ILE A 6 -28.80 16.92 39.57
CA ILE A 6 -27.73 16.70 38.59
C ILE A 6 -28.00 15.35 37.92
N ALA A 7 -28.35 15.37 36.64
CA ALA A 7 -28.46 14.17 35.81
C ALA A 7 -27.09 13.83 35.20
N PHE A 8 -26.56 12.65 35.54
CA PHE A 8 -25.37 12.09 34.92
C PHE A 8 -25.73 11.53 33.53
N PHE A 9 -25.23 12.17 32.47
CA PHE A 9 -25.26 11.60 31.12
C PHE A 9 -24.07 10.66 30.94
N ILE A 10 -24.34 9.36 30.85
CA ILE A 10 -23.35 8.35 30.45
C ILE A 10 -23.25 8.40 28.92
N LEU A 11 -22.18 9.00 28.41
CA LEU A 11 -21.85 8.96 26.99
C LEU A 11 -21.25 7.57 26.68
N GLY A 12 -22.04 6.71 26.04
CA GLY A 12 -21.53 5.47 25.47
C GLY A 12 -20.61 5.79 24.29
N LEU A 13 -19.34 5.38 24.38
CA LEU A 13 -18.41 5.38 23.26
C LEU A 13 -18.87 4.31 22.26
N ILE A 14 -19.57 4.73 21.22
CA ILE A 14 -19.84 3.87 20.05
C ILE A 14 -18.53 3.81 19.26
N SER A 15 -17.84 2.68 19.32
CA SER A 15 -16.73 2.37 18.41
C SER A 15 -17.31 2.28 17.00
N GLN A 16 -17.04 3.26 16.14
CA GLN A 16 -17.32 3.10 14.72
C GLN A 16 -16.34 2.08 14.14
N ALA A 17 -16.85 0.90 13.77
CA ALA A 17 -16.10 -0.05 12.97
C ALA A 17 -15.94 0.55 11.57
N HIS A 18 -14.73 0.97 11.20
CA HIS A 18 -14.42 1.34 9.83
C HIS A 18 -14.33 0.05 9.00
N ALA A 19 -15.42 -0.29 8.31
CA ALA A 19 -15.45 -1.43 7.43
C ALA A 19 -14.75 -1.11 6.10
N LEU A 20 -13.93 -2.05 5.63
CA LEU A 20 -13.36 -2.05 4.29
C LEU A 20 -14.51 -2.14 3.27
N ASP A 21 -14.58 -1.21 2.32
CA ASP A 21 -15.61 -1.25 1.28
C ASP A 21 -15.04 -1.94 0.04
N LEU A 22 -15.40 -3.20 -0.13
CA LEU A 22 -14.95 -4.05 -1.23
C LEU A 22 -15.96 -3.98 -2.38
N GLU A 23 -15.53 -3.43 -3.52
CA GLU A 23 -16.30 -3.45 -4.75
C GLU A 23 -15.79 -4.58 -5.65
N LEU A 24 -16.58 -5.66 -5.74
CA LEU A 24 -16.36 -6.75 -6.69
C LEU A 24 -16.91 -6.30 -8.06
N THR A 25 -16.03 -5.80 -8.92
CA THR A 25 -16.48 -5.22 -10.20
C THR A 25 -16.87 -6.27 -11.24
N GLN A 26 -16.37 -7.51 -11.15
CA GLN A 26 -16.76 -8.65 -12.01
C GLN A 26 -16.58 -10.00 -11.29
N GLY A 27 -17.42 -10.99 -11.63
CA GLY A 27 -17.34 -12.35 -11.09
C GLY A 27 -16.00 -13.01 -11.41
N ILE A 28 -15.23 -13.36 -10.38
CA ILE A 28 -13.91 -13.98 -10.55
C ILE A 28 -14.12 -15.47 -10.84
N SER A 29 -14.23 -15.85 -12.12
CA SER A 29 -14.38 -17.25 -12.53
C SER A 29 -13.14 -18.12 -12.25
N SER A 30 -12.02 -17.52 -11.83
CA SER A 30 -10.72 -18.17 -11.57
C SER A 30 -10.24 -18.04 -10.11
N ALA A 31 -11.04 -17.47 -9.21
CA ALA A 31 -10.65 -17.35 -7.80
C ALA A 31 -10.68 -18.73 -7.11
N LEU A 32 -9.66 -18.99 -6.29
CA LEU A 32 -9.52 -20.20 -5.51
C LEU A 32 -10.59 -20.23 -4.39
N PRO A 33 -11.51 -21.20 -4.39
CA PRO A 33 -12.53 -21.30 -3.34
C PRO A 33 -11.91 -21.74 -2.01
N ILE A 34 -12.06 -20.91 -0.98
CA ILE A 34 -11.49 -21.17 0.34
C ILE A 34 -12.50 -20.87 1.44
N ALA A 35 -12.59 -21.74 2.44
CA ALA A 35 -13.36 -21.48 3.65
C ALA A 35 -12.43 -21.20 4.85
N ILE A 36 -12.80 -20.22 5.67
CA ILE A 36 -12.11 -19.91 6.93
C ILE A 36 -13.00 -20.39 8.08
N ASN A 37 -12.57 -21.47 8.73
CA ASN A 37 -13.25 -22.02 9.89
C ASN A 37 -13.00 -21.15 11.13
N SER A 38 -13.89 -21.28 12.11
CA SER A 38 -13.72 -20.60 13.41
C SER A 38 -12.42 -21.02 14.10
N PHE A 39 -11.70 -20.01 14.62
CA PHE A 39 -10.53 -20.19 15.48
C PHE A 39 -10.90 -20.29 16.97
N GLY A 40 -12.18 -20.13 17.30
CA GLY A 40 -12.70 -20.00 18.66
C GLY A 40 -13.74 -18.87 18.75
N SER A 41 -14.33 -18.70 19.93
CA SER A 41 -15.43 -17.74 20.15
C SER A 41 -15.00 -16.44 20.82
N ASP A 42 -13.80 -16.37 21.42
CA ASP A 42 -13.32 -15.14 22.06
C ASP A 42 -12.90 -14.07 21.05
N ASN A 43 -12.70 -12.84 21.52
CA ASN A 43 -12.39 -11.71 20.65
C ASN A 43 -11.12 -11.93 19.81
N ALA A 44 -10.07 -12.51 20.41
CA ALA A 44 -8.82 -12.78 19.70
C ALA A 44 -9.00 -13.84 18.60
N SER A 45 -9.79 -14.88 18.85
CA SER A 45 -10.15 -15.89 17.86
C SER A 45 -10.93 -15.31 16.70
N GLN A 46 -11.93 -14.46 16.99
CA GLN A 46 -12.73 -13.78 15.99
C GLN A 46 -11.87 -12.84 15.15
N GLU A 47 -10.98 -12.08 15.79
CA GLU A 47 -10.05 -11.19 15.10
C GLU A 47 -9.16 -11.95 14.10
N VAL A 48 -8.56 -13.08 14.51
CA VAL A 48 -7.72 -13.90 13.62
C VAL A 48 -8.51 -14.38 12.40
N GLY A 49 -9.69 -14.96 12.61
CA GLY A 49 -10.53 -15.45 11.52
C GLY A 49 -10.96 -14.33 10.57
N ASN A 50 -11.38 -13.19 11.11
CA ASN A 50 -11.84 -12.04 10.34
C ASN A 50 -10.71 -11.44 9.50
N VAL A 51 -9.52 -11.27 10.08
CA VAL A 51 -8.35 -10.73 9.36
C VAL A 51 -7.94 -11.66 8.21
N ILE A 52 -7.84 -12.97 8.47
CA ILE A 52 -7.51 -13.94 7.41
C ILE A 52 -8.54 -13.91 6.29
N GLN A 53 -9.83 -13.87 6.63
CA GLN A 53 -10.90 -13.79 5.64
C GLN A 53 -10.80 -12.50 4.81
N SER A 54 -10.61 -11.35 5.46
CA SER A 54 -10.46 -10.06 4.79
C SER A 54 -9.25 -10.05 3.85
N ASP A 55 -8.08 -10.46 4.35
CA ASP A 55 -6.83 -10.54 3.59
C ASP A 55 -6.98 -11.32 2.29
N LEU A 56 -7.46 -12.56 2.40
CA LEU A 56 -7.61 -13.42 1.22
C LEU A 56 -8.67 -12.86 0.27
N SER A 57 -9.74 -12.24 0.78
CA SER A 57 -10.78 -11.63 -0.04
C SER A 57 -10.28 -10.44 -0.86
N TRP A 58 -9.57 -9.48 -0.25
CA TRP A 58 -9.12 -8.28 -0.97
C TRP A 58 -7.90 -8.53 -1.86
N SER A 59 -7.23 -9.67 -1.71
CA SER A 59 -6.15 -10.10 -2.63
C SER A 59 -6.62 -10.38 -4.06
N GLY A 60 -7.91 -10.69 -4.24
CA GLY A 60 -8.51 -11.07 -5.53
C GLY A 60 -8.20 -12.46 -6.05
N GLN A 61 -7.37 -13.23 -5.34
CA GLN A 61 -7.05 -14.61 -5.71
C GLN A 61 -8.03 -15.63 -5.14
N PHE A 62 -8.84 -15.24 -4.14
CA PHE A 62 -9.67 -16.16 -3.38
C PHE A 62 -11.14 -15.79 -3.42
N LYS A 63 -11.98 -16.82 -3.44
CA LYS A 63 -13.42 -16.72 -3.23
C LYS A 63 -13.75 -17.31 -1.86
N ILE A 64 -14.21 -16.46 -0.94
CA ILE A 64 -14.57 -16.91 0.40
C ILE A 64 -15.86 -17.73 0.34
N ILE A 65 -15.80 -18.95 0.87
CA ILE A 65 -16.93 -19.86 1.04
C ILE A 65 -17.35 -19.82 2.50
N SER A 66 -18.54 -19.29 2.75
CA SER A 66 -19.13 -19.24 4.09
C SER A 66 -19.58 -20.62 4.54
N GLY A 67 -19.20 -21.00 5.76
CA GLY A 67 -19.74 -22.19 6.41
C GLY A 67 -21.19 -22.03 6.87
N PRO A 68 -21.81 -23.10 7.40
CA PRO A 68 -23.11 -23.04 8.08
C PRO A 68 -23.10 -21.98 9.19
N GLN A 69 -24.23 -21.27 9.38
CA GLN A 69 -24.36 -20.03 10.17
C GLN A 69 -23.98 -20.09 11.67
N SER A 70 -23.45 -21.20 12.19
CA SER A 70 -22.88 -21.23 13.54
C SER A 70 -21.48 -20.60 13.56
N ALA A 71 -21.40 -19.30 13.87
CA ALA A 71 -20.16 -18.50 13.91
C ALA A 71 -19.04 -19.04 14.84
N HIS A 72 -19.32 -20.05 15.66
CA HIS A 72 -18.44 -20.53 16.72
C HIS A 72 -18.04 -22.00 16.60
N ALA A 73 -18.56 -22.74 15.61
CA ALA A 73 -18.27 -24.15 15.45
C ALA A 73 -17.45 -24.40 14.19
N GLN A 74 -16.42 -25.24 14.30
CA GLN A 74 -15.69 -25.71 13.14
C GLN A 74 -16.54 -26.70 12.36
N SER A 75 -16.66 -26.46 11.05
CA SER A 75 -17.33 -27.41 10.16
C SER A 75 -16.31 -28.41 9.61
N PRO A 76 -16.66 -29.71 9.48
CA PRO A 76 -15.81 -30.68 8.81
C PRO A 76 -15.47 -30.23 7.38
N ALA A 77 -14.25 -30.50 6.93
CA ALA A 77 -13.81 -30.12 5.58
C ALA A 77 -14.72 -30.70 4.47
N SER A 78 -15.30 -31.89 4.69
CA SER A 78 -16.27 -32.50 3.78
C SER A 78 -17.56 -31.69 3.60
N VAL A 79 -18.04 -31.02 4.66
CA VAL A 79 -19.22 -30.15 4.60
C VAL A 79 -18.88 -28.88 3.83
N LEU A 80 -17.73 -28.25 4.12
CA LEU A 80 -17.29 -27.05 3.41
C LEU A 80 -16.99 -27.33 1.93
N LYS A 81 -16.50 -28.53 1.60
CA LYS A 81 -16.37 -29.01 0.22
C LYS A 81 -17.71 -29.05 -0.50
N GLN A 82 -18.76 -29.55 0.15
CA GLN A 82 -20.11 -29.58 -0.44
C GLN A 82 -20.66 -28.16 -0.69
N LEU A 83 -20.21 -27.17 0.08
CA LEU A 83 -20.51 -25.75 -0.13
C LEU A 83 -19.60 -25.08 -1.19
N GLY A 84 -18.67 -25.84 -1.77
CA GLY A 84 -17.81 -25.42 -2.87
C GLY A 84 -16.42 -24.94 -2.47
N ALA A 85 -15.95 -25.20 -1.25
CA ALA A 85 -14.57 -24.91 -0.86
C ALA A 85 -13.60 -26.00 -1.34
N ASP A 86 -12.51 -25.58 -2.00
CA ASP A 86 -11.41 -26.48 -2.37
C ASP A 86 -10.35 -26.54 -1.27
N SER A 87 -10.22 -25.46 -0.49
CA SER A 87 -9.32 -25.37 0.65
C SER A 87 -10.02 -24.89 1.90
N VAL A 88 -9.56 -25.32 3.08
CA VAL A 88 -10.09 -24.89 4.37
C VAL A 88 -8.95 -24.48 5.30
N VAL A 89 -9.00 -23.26 5.83
CA VAL A 89 -8.16 -22.84 6.95
C VAL A 89 -8.93 -23.06 8.24
N THR A 90 -8.38 -23.81 9.17
CA THR A 90 -8.96 -24.03 10.50
C THR A 90 -7.89 -23.83 11.57
N GLY A 91 -8.27 -23.45 12.77
CA GLY A 91 -7.27 -23.19 13.80
C GLY A 91 -7.86 -23.07 15.20
N ARG A 92 -7.00 -22.74 16.15
CA ARG A 92 -7.37 -22.49 17.54
C ARG A 92 -6.53 -21.37 18.11
N VAL A 93 -7.15 -20.50 18.87
CA VAL A 93 -6.49 -19.50 19.72
C VAL A 93 -6.75 -19.86 21.18
N ILE A 94 -5.70 -19.93 22.00
CA ILE A 94 -5.81 -20.22 23.43
C ILE A 94 -5.04 -19.17 24.21
N LYS A 95 -5.69 -18.51 25.15
CA LYS A 95 -5.01 -17.63 26.11
C LYS A 95 -4.30 -18.47 27.18
N THR A 96 -2.98 -18.36 27.25
CA THR A 96 -2.14 -19.06 28.22
C THR A 96 -1.34 -18.03 29.04
N GLY A 97 -1.91 -17.61 30.18
CA GLY A 97 -1.35 -16.53 30.99
C GLY A 97 -1.44 -15.17 30.27
N GLY A 98 -0.30 -14.49 30.12
CA GLY A 98 -0.19 -13.20 29.41
C GLY A 98 0.05 -13.32 27.89
N ALA A 99 0.00 -14.52 27.33
CA ALA A 99 0.24 -14.79 25.91
C ALA A 99 -0.88 -15.64 25.31
N TYR A 100 -0.87 -15.75 23.99
CA TYR A 100 -1.79 -16.54 23.19
C TYR A 100 -1.01 -17.60 22.41
N ASP A 101 -1.42 -18.86 22.53
CA ASP A 101 -0.98 -19.96 21.68
C ASP A 101 -1.98 -20.07 20.52
N VAL A 102 -1.50 -19.81 19.31
CA VAL A 102 -2.30 -19.79 18.08
C VAL A 102 -1.79 -20.87 17.16
N SER A 103 -2.66 -21.79 16.78
CA SER A 103 -2.35 -22.86 15.83
C SER A 103 -3.31 -22.80 14.65
N PHE A 104 -2.83 -23.07 13.44
CA PHE A 104 -3.69 -23.22 12.28
C PHE A 104 -3.25 -24.42 11.42
N THR A 105 -4.20 -24.91 10.64
CA THR A 105 -4.02 -25.94 9.63
C THR A 105 -4.75 -25.54 8.37
N LEU A 106 -4.06 -25.62 7.24
CA LEU A 106 -4.63 -25.52 5.91
C LEU A 106 -4.84 -26.93 5.36
N LEU A 107 -6.08 -27.21 4.95
CA LEU A 107 -6.53 -28.48 4.44
C LEU A 107 -6.90 -28.35 2.96
N ASP A 108 -6.60 -29.39 2.18
CA ASP A 108 -7.15 -29.61 0.84
C ASP A 108 -8.48 -30.37 0.97
N ALA A 109 -9.59 -29.64 0.85
CA ALA A 109 -10.92 -30.22 0.92
C ALA A 109 -11.25 -31.05 -0.33
N ALA A 110 -10.67 -30.70 -1.49
CA ALA A 110 -10.80 -31.49 -2.72
C ALA A 110 -10.16 -32.88 -2.56
N ALA A 111 -9.03 -32.97 -1.86
CA ALA A 111 -8.30 -34.21 -1.56
C ALA A 111 -8.65 -34.82 -0.18
N ASN A 112 -9.93 -34.88 0.17
CA ASN A 112 -10.44 -35.53 1.39
C ASN A 112 -9.86 -34.98 2.71
N GLY A 113 -9.52 -33.69 2.76
CA GLY A 113 -9.00 -33.03 3.95
C GLY A 113 -7.51 -33.30 4.19
N ALA A 114 -6.73 -33.59 3.15
CA ALA A 114 -5.29 -33.74 3.26
C ALA A 114 -4.65 -32.46 3.85
N VAL A 115 -3.72 -32.61 4.79
CA VAL A 115 -3.05 -31.47 5.42
C VAL A 115 -2.01 -30.90 4.46
N LEU A 116 -2.16 -29.62 4.10
CA LEU A 116 -1.21 -28.90 3.26
C LEU A 116 -0.15 -28.17 4.09
N LEU A 117 -0.55 -27.64 5.26
CA LEU A 117 0.29 -26.86 6.16
C LEU A 117 -0.30 -26.88 7.57
N THR A 118 0.53 -27.08 8.59
CA THR A 118 0.16 -26.88 10.01
C THR A 118 1.27 -26.13 10.71
N LYS A 119 0.93 -25.07 11.44
CA LYS A 119 1.89 -24.28 12.23
C LYS A 119 1.29 -23.80 13.55
N SER A 120 2.16 -23.39 14.45
CA SER A 120 1.78 -22.86 15.77
C SER A 120 2.73 -21.76 16.19
N TYR A 121 2.17 -20.76 16.87
CA TYR A 121 2.86 -19.55 17.28
C TYR A 121 2.45 -19.19 18.70
N ARG A 122 3.34 -18.52 19.41
CA ARG A 122 3.07 -17.92 20.71
C ARG A 122 3.31 -16.42 20.63
N VAL A 123 2.27 -15.63 20.88
CA VAL A 123 2.31 -14.17 20.73
C VAL A 123 1.65 -13.47 21.91
N ASN A 124 1.93 -12.19 22.11
CA ASN A 124 1.15 -11.38 23.05
C ASN A 124 -0.12 -10.82 22.38
N GLU A 125 -1.01 -10.22 23.17
CA GLU A 125 -2.28 -9.67 22.71
C GLU A 125 -2.11 -8.64 21.56
N ARG A 126 -1.08 -7.77 21.64
CA ARG A 126 -0.83 -6.72 20.64
C ARG A 126 -0.36 -7.28 19.29
N GLN A 127 0.05 -8.54 19.25
CA GLN A 127 0.59 -9.20 18.07
C GLN A 127 -0.43 -10.10 17.37
N ILE A 128 -1.64 -10.28 17.94
CA ILE A 128 -2.68 -11.17 17.38
C ILE A 128 -3.00 -10.82 15.93
N ARG A 129 -3.24 -9.54 15.66
CA ARG A 129 -3.54 -9.07 14.30
C ARG A 129 -2.38 -9.28 13.33
N ALA A 130 -1.17 -8.88 13.74
CA ALA A 130 0.03 -9.07 12.92
C ALA A 130 0.28 -10.56 12.62
N LEU A 131 -0.01 -11.43 13.57
CA LEU A 131 0.05 -12.87 13.36
C LEU A 131 -1.03 -13.35 12.38
N ALA A 132 -2.24 -12.81 12.43
CA ALA A 132 -3.30 -13.17 11.49
C ALA A 132 -2.89 -12.83 10.04
N HIS A 133 -2.32 -11.63 9.81
CA HIS A 133 -1.72 -11.27 8.51
C HIS A 133 -0.59 -12.23 8.10
N HIS A 134 0.27 -12.62 9.03
CA HIS A 134 1.32 -13.60 8.76
C HIS A 134 0.74 -14.96 8.34
N ILE A 135 -0.30 -15.45 9.03
CA ILE A 135 -1.00 -16.68 8.64
C ILE A 135 -1.61 -16.54 7.24
N SER A 136 -2.22 -15.39 6.92
CA SER A 136 -2.71 -15.10 5.57
C SER A 136 -1.61 -15.19 4.52
N ASP A 137 -0.41 -14.67 4.81
CA ASP A 137 0.74 -14.73 3.89
C ASP A 137 1.18 -16.18 3.64
N GLU A 138 1.18 -17.01 4.68
CA GLU A 138 1.54 -18.43 4.57
C GLU A 138 0.50 -19.24 3.78
N VAL A 139 -0.78 -19.00 4.04
CA VAL A 139 -1.88 -19.63 3.29
C VAL A 139 -1.84 -19.21 1.83
N TYR A 140 -1.72 -17.90 1.57
CA TYR A 140 -1.61 -17.36 0.23
C TYR A 140 -0.42 -17.96 -0.52
N GLN A 141 0.76 -18.01 0.10
CA GLN A 141 1.95 -18.57 -0.52
C GLN A 141 1.83 -20.06 -0.77
N LYS A 142 1.23 -20.81 0.15
CA LYS A 142 1.05 -22.25 -0.02
C LYS A 142 0.12 -22.60 -1.20
N LEU A 143 -0.93 -21.81 -1.41
CA LEU A 143 -1.93 -22.07 -2.45
C LEU A 143 -1.59 -21.44 -3.81
N THR A 144 -0.88 -20.33 -3.84
CA THR A 144 -0.56 -19.59 -5.09
C THR A 144 0.89 -19.77 -5.55
N GLY A 145 1.79 -20.18 -4.66
CA GLY A 145 3.23 -20.20 -4.90
C GLY A 145 3.91 -18.82 -4.80
N GLU A 146 3.15 -17.76 -4.55
CA GLU A 146 3.65 -16.38 -4.49
C GLU A 146 3.61 -15.83 -3.06
N ARG A 147 4.54 -14.95 -2.68
CA ARG A 147 4.54 -14.39 -1.33
C ARG A 147 3.38 -13.39 -1.15
N GLY A 148 2.55 -13.59 -0.13
CA GLY A 148 1.49 -12.66 0.26
C GLY A 148 2.02 -11.30 0.73
N VAL A 149 1.17 -10.28 0.76
CA VAL A 149 1.54 -8.89 1.12
C VAL A 149 0.84 -8.39 2.39
N PHE A 150 0.18 -9.28 3.15
CA PHE A 150 -0.70 -8.89 4.24
C PHE A 150 0.10 -8.37 5.44
N SER A 151 1.30 -8.91 5.69
CA SER A 151 2.20 -8.40 6.72
C SER A 151 2.99 -7.14 6.32
N THR A 152 2.72 -6.57 5.15
CA THR A 152 3.36 -5.31 4.73
C THR A 152 2.63 -4.11 5.35
N ARG A 153 3.18 -2.92 5.14
CA ARG A 153 2.63 -1.63 5.59
C ARG A 153 2.41 -0.68 4.43
N ILE A 154 1.61 0.35 4.68
CA ILE A 154 1.44 1.50 3.81
C ILE A 154 1.86 2.77 4.56
N ALA A 155 2.39 3.74 3.82
CA ALA A 155 2.57 5.11 4.28
C ALA A 155 1.64 6.02 3.49
N TYR A 156 1.11 7.06 4.11
CA TYR A 156 0.28 8.05 3.42
C TYR A 156 0.29 9.37 4.18
N ILE A 157 -0.18 10.44 3.52
CA ILE A 157 -0.34 11.74 4.14
C ILE A 157 -1.81 11.93 4.50
N SER A 158 -2.10 12.11 5.79
CA SER A 158 -3.41 12.59 6.24
C SER A 158 -3.42 14.12 6.31
N VAL A 159 -4.48 14.73 5.80
CA VAL A 159 -4.69 16.17 5.78
C VAL A 159 -5.97 16.50 6.53
N GLN A 160 -5.83 17.27 7.60
CA GLN A 160 -6.95 17.79 8.35
C GLN A 160 -7.00 19.31 8.19
N ARG A 161 -8.06 19.79 7.55
CA ARG A 161 -8.28 21.22 7.32
C ARG A 161 -9.25 21.73 8.38
N GLY A 162 -8.80 22.68 9.20
CA GLY A 162 -9.60 23.31 10.26
C GLY A 162 -9.58 24.83 10.17
N ARG A 163 -10.37 25.49 11.03
CA ARG A 163 -10.42 26.96 11.12
C ARG A 163 -9.08 27.59 11.52
N GLU A 164 -8.28 26.86 12.30
CA GLU A 164 -6.98 27.31 12.79
C GLU A 164 -5.81 27.00 11.84
N GLY A 165 -6.09 26.36 10.69
CA GLY A 165 -5.08 25.97 9.70
C GLY A 165 -5.20 24.51 9.27
N SER A 166 -4.27 24.09 8.41
CA SER A 166 -4.18 22.69 7.97
C SER A 166 -3.11 21.95 8.77
N ARG A 167 -3.38 20.68 9.08
CA ARG A 167 -2.43 19.75 9.69
C ARG A 167 -2.15 18.62 8.71
N TYR A 168 -0.88 18.33 8.49
CA TYR A 168 -0.40 17.27 7.61
C TYR A 168 0.34 16.23 8.45
N THR A 169 -0.08 14.97 8.37
CA THR A 169 0.52 13.88 9.14
C THR A 169 1.04 12.80 8.20
N LEU A 170 2.30 12.39 8.36
CA LEU A 170 2.83 11.19 7.73
C LEU A 170 2.45 10.00 8.60
N GLU A 171 1.51 9.20 8.13
CA GLU A 171 1.01 8.01 8.81
C GLU A 171 1.65 6.76 8.22
N VAL A 172 1.85 5.74 9.07
CA VAL A 172 2.17 4.38 8.67
C VAL A 172 1.13 3.43 9.26
N ALA A 173 0.55 2.58 8.43
CA ALA A 173 -0.50 1.63 8.81
C ALA A 173 -0.18 0.23 8.27
N ASP A 174 -0.91 -0.78 8.77
CA ASP A 174 -0.95 -2.11 8.16
C ASP A 174 -1.45 -2.03 6.71
N ALA A 175 -1.17 -3.05 5.89
CA ALA A 175 -1.49 -3.05 4.45
C ALA A 175 -2.98 -2.77 4.15
N ASP A 176 -3.86 -3.11 5.08
CA ASP A 176 -5.32 -2.89 4.98
C ASP A 176 -5.81 -1.62 5.68
N GLY A 177 -4.91 -0.70 6.05
CA GLY A 177 -5.21 0.61 6.62
C GLY A 177 -5.44 0.64 8.13
N HIS A 178 -5.37 -0.50 8.82
CA HIS A 178 -5.51 -0.55 10.28
C HIS A 178 -4.23 -0.16 11.02
N ASN A 179 -4.37 0.07 12.33
CA ASN A 179 -3.28 0.46 13.22
C ASN A 179 -2.40 1.65 12.73
N PRO A 180 -2.98 2.75 12.23
CA PRO A 180 -2.17 3.87 11.76
C PRO A 180 -1.43 4.55 12.92
N GLN A 181 -0.13 4.76 12.69
CA GLN A 181 0.83 5.41 13.58
C GLN A 181 1.41 6.65 12.90
N SER A 182 1.36 7.77 13.63
CA SER A 182 1.88 9.04 13.13
C SER A 182 3.39 9.11 13.33
N LEU A 183 4.14 9.15 12.23
CA LEU A 183 5.60 9.33 12.26
C LEU A 183 6.02 10.79 12.37
N LEU A 184 5.22 11.69 11.78
CA LEU A 184 5.49 13.12 11.76
C LEU A 184 4.18 13.90 11.64
N ILE A 185 4.08 15.00 12.38
CA ILE A 185 3.00 15.98 12.25
C ILE A 185 3.62 17.32 11.85
N SER A 186 3.01 17.99 10.88
CA SER A 186 3.44 19.29 10.38
C SER A 186 2.26 20.23 10.16
N THR A 187 2.49 21.52 10.39
CA THR A 187 1.54 22.60 10.04
C THR A 187 1.74 23.10 8.61
N GLU A 188 2.78 22.62 7.93
CA GLU A 188 3.06 22.89 6.53
C GLU A 188 2.93 21.60 5.71
N PRO A 189 2.72 21.71 4.39
CA PRO A 189 2.62 20.52 3.55
C PRO A 189 3.83 19.60 3.69
N ILE A 190 3.53 18.30 3.64
CA ILE A 190 4.49 17.22 3.40
C ILE A 190 3.93 16.34 2.29
N MET A 191 4.80 15.78 1.45
CA MET A 191 4.35 15.03 0.27
C MET A 191 5.40 14.02 -0.21
N SER A 192 4.95 13.15 -1.13
CA SER A 192 5.76 12.15 -1.84
C SER A 192 6.58 11.26 -0.89
N PRO A 193 5.95 10.56 0.07
CA PRO A 193 6.65 9.56 0.86
C PRO A 193 7.17 8.43 -0.04
N SER A 194 8.37 7.93 0.25
CA SER A 194 8.95 6.77 -0.44
C SER A 194 9.74 5.93 0.56
N TRP A 195 9.41 4.64 0.61
CA TRP A 195 10.05 3.66 1.49
C TRP A 195 11.47 3.34 1.03
N SER A 196 12.39 3.21 1.97
CA SER A 196 13.67 2.54 1.73
C SER A 196 13.42 1.05 1.43
N PRO A 197 14.28 0.38 0.63
CA PRO A 197 14.08 -1.03 0.25
C PRO A 197 14.07 -2.00 1.43
N ASP A 198 14.65 -1.62 2.57
CA ASP A 198 14.64 -2.39 3.82
C ASP A 198 13.43 -2.09 4.72
N GLY A 199 12.57 -1.15 4.32
CA GLY A 199 11.38 -0.74 5.08
C GLY A 199 11.66 0.06 6.35
N ARG A 200 12.92 0.44 6.64
CA ARG A 200 13.30 1.08 7.92
C ARG A 200 13.20 2.60 7.91
N SER A 201 13.14 3.20 6.73
CA SER A 201 13.09 4.65 6.56
C SER A 201 12.10 5.06 5.48
N ILE A 202 11.57 6.28 5.61
CA ILE A 202 10.75 6.92 4.58
C ILE A 202 11.40 8.24 4.20
N SER A 203 11.65 8.46 2.92
CA SER A 203 12.00 9.79 2.40
C SER A 203 10.74 10.57 2.06
N TYR A 204 10.74 11.89 2.28
CA TYR A 204 9.59 12.75 1.97
C TYR A 204 10.05 14.19 1.72
N VAL A 205 9.15 14.99 1.14
CA VAL A 205 9.34 16.43 0.96
C VAL A 205 8.63 17.17 2.10
N SER A 206 9.29 18.18 2.67
CA SER A 206 8.77 19.05 3.71
C SER A 206 8.82 20.52 3.30
N PHE A 207 7.81 21.28 3.75
CA PHE A 207 7.68 22.73 3.53
C PHE A 207 7.74 23.55 4.83
N GLU A 208 8.12 22.96 5.97
CA GLU A 208 8.13 23.57 7.33
C GLU A 208 8.84 24.93 7.44
N ARG A 209 9.78 25.22 6.54
CA ARG A 209 10.53 26.48 6.49
C ARG A 209 10.14 27.37 5.31
N LYS A 210 8.92 27.21 4.80
CA LYS A 210 8.42 27.88 3.58
C LYS A 210 9.32 27.63 2.35
N LYS A 211 10.02 26.50 2.38
CA LYS A 211 10.95 26.05 1.34
C LYS A 211 10.85 24.53 1.24
N ALA A 212 10.86 24.02 0.01
CA ALA A 212 10.89 22.58 -0.24
C ALA A 212 12.24 21.98 0.18
N GLN A 213 12.21 20.97 1.03
CA GLN A 213 13.38 20.24 1.53
C GLN A 213 13.09 18.74 1.51
N ILE A 214 14.10 17.93 1.21
CA ILE A 214 13.98 16.46 1.26
C ILE A 214 14.57 15.95 2.56
N PHE A 215 13.82 15.12 3.26
CA PHE A 215 14.23 14.45 4.49
C PHE A 215 14.09 12.93 4.35
N THR A 216 14.80 12.19 5.18
CA THR A 216 14.46 10.82 5.57
C THR A 216 14.01 10.79 7.02
N VAL A 217 13.05 9.93 7.36
CA VAL A 217 12.62 9.65 8.74
C VAL A 217 12.72 8.14 9.01
N SER A 218 13.27 7.77 10.17
CA SER A 218 13.27 6.39 10.64
C SER A 218 11.87 5.99 11.10
N VAL A 219 11.39 4.83 10.62
CA VAL A 219 10.07 4.30 10.98
C VAL A 219 10.03 3.85 12.44
N GLU A 220 11.15 3.35 12.97
CA GLU A 220 11.25 2.86 14.35
C GLU A 220 11.40 3.99 15.36
N THR A 221 12.26 4.98 15.07
CA THR A 221 12.68 5.98 16.06
C THR A 221 12.10 7.37 15.83
N GLY A 222 11.50 7.61 14.66
CA GLY A 222 11.06 8.96 14.24
C GLY A 222 12.22 9.93 13.95
N GLN A 223 13.48 9.48 14.01
CA GLN A 223 14.63 10.35 13.77
C GLN A 223 14.64 10.84 12.32
N ARG A 224 14.74 12.17 12.18
CA ARG A 224 14.75 12.87 10.89
C ARG A 224 16.17 13.23 10.47
N ARG A 225 16.45 13.13 9.18
CA ARG A 225 17.73 13.55 8.59
C ARG A 225 17.49 14.34 7.31
N LEU A 226 18.11 15.50 7.20
CA LEU A 226 18.04 16.35 6.02
C LEU A 226 18.90 15.74 4.89
N ILE A 227 18.35 15.67 3.68
CA ILE A 227 19.04 15.18 2.48
C ILE A 227 19.40 16.34 1.55
N THR A 228 18.43 17.18 1.18
CA THR A 228 18.68 18.36 0.33
C THR A 228 17.88 19.58 0.77
N SER A 229 18.48 20.77 0.55
CA SER A 229 17.85 22.08 0.77
C SER A 229 18.44 23.13 -0.17
N PHE A 230 18.38 22.90 -1.48
CA PHE A 230 18.83 23.89 -2.47
C PHE A 230 17.75 24.96 -2.71
N PRO A 231 18.08 26.16 -3.21
CA PRO A 231 17.08 27.10 -3.71
C PRO A 231 16.18 26.45 -4.78
N GLY A 232 14.89 26.81 -4.78
CA GLY A 232 13.89 26.26 -5.71
C GLY A 232 13.33 24.90 -5.28
N ILE A 233 12.97 24.08 -6.27
CA ILE A 233 12.35 22.77 -6.07
C ILE A 233 13.37 21.78 -5.51
N ASN A 234 12.97 21.08 -4.46
CA ASN A 234 13.60 19.87 -3.95
C ASN A 234 12.45 18.88 -3.75
N GLY A 235 12.31 17.88 -4.63
CA GLY A 235 11.10 17.06 -4.64
C GLY A 235 11.29 15.63 -5.12
N ALA A 236 10.18 14.89 -5.07
CA ALA A 236 10.01 13.53 -5.60
C ALA A 236 11.19 12.58 -5.30
N PRO A 237 11.53 12.35 -4.00
CA PRO A 237 12.58 11.42 -3.64
C PRO A 237 12.16 9.98 -3.96
N ALA A 238 13.09 9.18 -4.49
CA ALA A 238 12.91 7.76 -4.73
C ALA A 238 14.18 6.98 -4.42
N TRP A 239 14.07 5.94 -3.61
CA TRP A 239 15.19 5.10 -3.22
C TRP A 239 15.68 4.22 -4.37
N SER A 240 17.00 4.07 -4.49
CA SER A 240 17.60 3.00 -5.27
C SER A 240 17.32 1.63 -4.61
N PRO A 241 17.24 0.53 -5.37
CA PRO A 241 16.93 -0.79 -4.81
C PRO A 241 17.94 -1.31 -3.79
N ASP A 242 19.18 -0.80 -3.85
CA ASP A 242 20.26 -1.11 -2.89
C ASP A 242 20.22 -0.23 -1.63
N GLY A 243 19.32 0.74 -1.56
CA GLY A 243 19.16 1.67 -0.43
C GLY A 243 20.29 2.69 -0.27
N ARG A 244 21.25 2.77 -1.19
CA ARG A 244 22.42 3.66 -1.05
C ARG A 244 22.18 5.06 -1.58
N GLN A 245 21.27 5.21 -2.54
CA GLN A 245 21.03 6.46 -3.24
C GLN A 245 19.55 6.86 -3.19
N LEU A 246 19.31 8.17 -3.23
CA LEU A 246 18.01 8.75 -3.55
C LEU A 246 18.11 9.44 -4.91
N ALA A 247 17.25 9.08 -5.85
CA ALA A 247 16.94 9.94 -6.97
C ALA A 247 16.04 11.08 -6.45
N VAL A 248 16.39 12.32 -6.78
CA VAL A 248 15.68 13.52 -6.33
C VAL A 248 15.54 14.51 -7.48
N VAL A 249 14.53 15.36 -7.41
CA VAL A 249 14.29 16.42 -8.39
C VAL A 249 14.75 17.75 -7.81
N LEU A 250 15.69 18.41 -8.49
CA LEU A 250 16.20 19.72 -8.08
C LEU A 250 16.08 20.73 -9.22
N SER A 251 15.68 21.96 -8.89
CA SER A 251 15.71 23.10 -9.84
C SER A 251 16.87 24.06 -9.56
N LYS A 252 17.92 23.60 -8.84
CA LYS A 252 19.07 24.43 -8.43
C LYS A 252 19.88 24.99 -9.60
N SER A 253 19.75 24.39 -10.79
CA SER A 253 20.45 24.74 -12.03
C SER A 253 19.50 25.29 -13.10
N GLY A 254 18.34 25.84 -12.70
CA GLY A 254 17.31 26.34 -13.61
C GLY A 254 16.08 25.43 -13.61
N ARG A 255 15.81 24.73 -14.71
CA ARG A 255 14.62 23.84 -14.79
C ARG A 255 14.82 22.55 -13.97
N PRO A 256 13.74 21.96 -13.42
CA PRO A 256 13.82 20.70 -12.68
C PRO A 256 14.53 19.60 -13.47
N LYS A 257 15.51 18.98 -12.80
CA LYS A 257 16.28 17.83 -13.28
C LYS A 257 16.42 16.80 -12.19
N ILE A 258 16.73 15.58 -12.61
CA ILE A 258 16.93 14.47 -11.71
C ILE A 258 18.41 14.38 -11.34
N TYR A 259 18.65 14.18 -10.06
CA TYR A 259 19.96 13.96 -9.46
C TYR A 259 19.91 12.67 -8.64
N SER A 260 21.01 11.93 -8.57
CA SER A 260 21.21 10.94 -7.51
C SER A 260 21.98 11.56 -6.36
N VAL A 261 21.60 11.19 -5.13
CA VAL A 261 22.24 11.61 -3.88
C VAL A 261 22.60 10.37 -3.09
N ASP A 262 23.88 10.20 -2.79
CA ASP A 262 24.33 9.17 -1.85
C ASP A 262 23.80 9.53 -0.47
N VAL A 263 23.06 8.60 0.11
CA VAL A 263 22.30 8.82 1.34
C VAL A 263 23.28 9.04 2.48
N GLN A 264 24.43 8.38 2.56
CA GLN A 264 25.34 8.52 3.71
C GLN A 264 26.22 9.77 3.62
N THR A 265 26.81 10.01 2.44
CA THR A 265 27.83 11.04 2.23
C THR A 265 27.25 12.38 1.75
N GLY A 266 26.03 12.38 1.22
CA GLY A 266 25.44 13.56 0.56
C GLY A 266 26.03 13.86 -0.82
N SER A 267 26.93 13.00 -1.32
CA SER A 267 27.53 13.15 -2.66
C SER A 267 26.44 13.10 -3.72
N MET A 268 26.51 13.99 -4.72
CA MET A 268 25.42 14.17 -5.68
C MET A 268 25.92 14.14 -7.12
N LYS A 269 25.14 13.51 -8.00
CA LYS A 269 25.38 13.47 -9.46
C LYS A 269 24.11 13.84 -10.21
N GLN A 270 24.21 14.69 -11.22
CA GLN A 270 23.09 14.98 -12.13
C GLN A 270 22.88 13.82 -13.11
N LEU A 271 21.64 13.38 -13.28
CA LEU A 271 21.29 12.24 -14.14
C LEU A 271 20.61 12.66 -15.45
N THR A 272 19.86 13.76 -15.46
CA THR A 272 19.19 14.26 -16.67
C THR A 272 19.61 15.68 -17.03
N PHE A 273 19.53 16.00 -18.32
CA PHE A 273 20.05 17.24 -18.92
C PHE A 273 19.08 17.81 -19.96
N GLY A 274 19.34 19.04 -20.42
CA GLY A 274 18.53 19.75 -21.43
C GLY A 274 17.45 20.65 -20.83
N ASP A 275 16.51 21.10 -21.68
CA ASP A 275 15.56 22.16 -21.30
C ASP A 275 14.20 21.65 -20.82
N ALA A 276 13.89 20.37 -20.95
CA ALA A 276 12.60 19.86 -20.46
C ALA A 276 12.51 19.82 -18.93
N ILE A 277 11.31 19.84 -18.38
CA ILE A 277 11.10 19.45 -16.97
C ILE A 277 11.22 17.94 -16.89
N ASP A 278 12.09 17.43 -16.02
CA ASP A 278 12.19 16.01 -15.69
C ASP A 278 11.90 15.83 -14.19
N THR A 279 10.94 14.97 -13.85
CA THR A 279 10.44 14.81 -12.49
C THR A 279 9.96 13.38 -12.20
N GLU A 280 9.57 13.12 -10.95
CA GLU A 280 8.96 11.85 -10.50
C GLU A 280 9.80 10.60 -10.85
N PRO A 281 11.10 10.57 -10.49
CA PRO A 281 11.96 9.45 -10.81
C PRO A 281 11.57 8.19 -10.02
N ARG A 282 11.69 7.02 -10.64
CA ARG A 282 11.57 5.70 -9.98
C ARG A 282 12.60 4.74 -10.57
N PHE A 283 13.42 4.12 -9.73
CA PHE A 283 14.37 3.12 -10.18
C PHE A 283 13.67 1.84 -10.66
N SER A 284 14.26 1.16 -11.63
CA SER A 284 13.90 -0.23 -11.91
C SER A 284 14.33 -1.13 -10.75
N PRO A 285 13.60 -2.22 -10.46
CA PRO A 285 13.95 -3.18 -9.42
C PRO A 285 15.38 -3.74 -9.53
N ASP A 286 15.90 -3.89 -10.75
CA ASP A 286 17.28 -4.34 -11.01
C ASP A 286 18.35 -3.24 -10.88
N GLY A 287 17.94 -1.99 -10.59
CA GLY A 287 18.84 -0.85 -10.42
C GLY A 287 19.53 -0.35 -11.69
N LYS A 288 19.15 -0.82 -12.88
CA LYS A 288 19.82 -0.46 -14.15
C LYS A 288 19.22 0.75 -14.85
N ASN A 289 17.94 1.06 -14.57
CA ASN A 289 17.20 2.09 -15.25
C ASN A 289 16.46 2.98 -14.26
N LEU A 290 16.02 4.13 -14.76
CA LEU A 290 15.18 5.07 -14.06
C LEU A 290 13.98 5.44 -14.97
N LEU A 291 12.76 5.21 -14.50
CA LEU A 291 11.58 5.83 -15.08
C LEU A 291 11.44 7.24 -14.56
N PHE A 292 10.93 8.15 -15.39
CA PHE A 292 10.62 9.50 -14.97
C PHE A 292 9.61 10.17 -15.90
N THR A 293 8.93 11.18 -15.39
CA THR A 293 8.00 12.03 -16.15
C THR A 293 8.75 13.16 -16.82
N SER A 294 8.52 13.40 -18.11
CA SER A 294 9.12 14.52 -18.84
C SER A 294 8.16 15.17 -19.83
N GLY A 295 8.20 16.50 -19.90
CA GLY A 295 7.47 17.31 -20.88
C GLY A 295 8.20 17.52 -22.21
N ARG A 296 9.32 16.82 -22.45
CA ARG A 296 10.16 17.04 -23.65
C ARG A 296 9.47 16.78 -24.99
N GLY A 297 8.36 16.03 -24.98
CA GLY A 297 7.54 15.74 -26.16
C GLY A 297 6.25 16.57 -26.25
N GLY A 298 6.15 17.66 -25.50
CA GLY A 298 4.92 18.45 -25.36
C GLY A 298 4.23 18.16 -24.03
N SER A 299 3.29 17.21 -24.01
CA SER A 299 2.63 16.81 -22.77
C SER A 299 3.50 15.90 -21.89
N PRO A 300 3.24 15.82 -20.56
CA PRO A 300 3.94 14.91 -19.67
C PRO A 300 3.78 13.44 -20.07
N GLN A 301 4.91 12.77 -20.24
CA GLN A 301 4.99 11.38 -20.68
C GLN A 301 6.08 10.65 -19.89
N VAL A 302 6.03 9.32 -19.89
CA VAL A 302 7.01 8.49 -19.21
C VAL A 302 8.20 8.22 -20.12
N TYR A 303 9.39 8.44 -19.56
CA TYR A 303 10.68 8.17 -20.19
C TYR A 303 11.48 7.20 -19.32
N LYS A 304 12.40 6.50 -19.98
CA LYS A 304 13.38 5.60 -19.35
C LYS A 304 14.77 6.16 -19.58
N LEU A 305 15.54 6.27 -18.52
CA LEU A 305 16.97 6.57 -18.54
C LEU A 305 17.75 5.30 -18.19
N SER A 306 18.71 4.91 -19.03
CA SER A 306 19.70 3.90 -18.68
C SER A 306 20.79 4.52 -17.81
N LEU A 307 21.03 3.96 -16.63
CA LEU A 307 22.05 4.49 -15.71
C LEU A 307 23.48 4.17 -16.15
N ALA A 308 23.66 3.14 -16.99
CA ALA A 308 24.96 2.75 -17.53
C ALA A 308 25.40 3.65 -18.69
N SER A 309 24.51 3.91 -19.66
CA SER A 309 24.85 4.67 -20.87
C SER A 309 24.44 6.15 -20.81
N GLY A 310 23.55 6.53 -19.91
CA GLY A 310 22.93 7.86 -19.89
C GLY A 310 21.88 8.07 -21.00
N GLN A 311 21.56 7.03 -21.78
CA GLN A 311 20.59 7.12 -22.87
C GLN A 311 19.17 7.27 -22.33
N VAL A 312 18.41 8.19 -22.92
CA VAL A 312 16.99 8.37 -22.64
C VAL A 312 16.12 7.93 -23.82
N SER A 313 15.06 7.18 -23.53
CA SER A 313 14.03 6.79 -24.51
C SER A 313 12.62 7.05 -23.96
N ARG A 314 11.67 7.45 -24.81
CA ARG A 314 10.25 7.57 -24.47
C ARG A 314 9.59 6.18 -24.37
N LEU A 315 8.70 5.97 -23.40
CA LEU A 315 7.96 4.71 -23.25
C LEU A 315 6.47 4.83 -23.57
N THR A 316 5.81 5.93 -23.19
CA THR A 316 4.37 6.09 -23.39
C THR A 316 4.05 6.99 -24.57
N PHE A 317 3.10 6.56 -25.41
CA PHE A 317 2.69 7.27 -26.62
C PHE A 317 1.18 7.51 -26.71
N GLU A 318 0.39 6.80 -25.91
CA GLU A 318 -1.07 6.94 -25.81
C GLU A 318 -1.45 7.85 -24.64
N GLY A 319 -2.60 8.52 -24.74
CA GLY A 319 -3.08 9.48 -23.75
C GLY A 319 -2.34 10.82 -23.77
N ASN A 320 -3.00 11.84 -23.21
CA ASN A 320 -2.47 13.20 -23.23
C ASN A 320 -1.66 13.56 -21.97
N TYR A 321 -1.56 12.66 -20.99
CA TYR A 321 -0.76 12.82 -19.77
C TYR A 321 -0.44 11.46 -19.16
N ASN A 322 0.84 11.13 -19.00
CA ASN A 322 1.31 9.93 -18.29
C ASN A 322 2.43 10.32 -17.33
N ALA A 323 2.30 9.95 -16.05
CA ALA A 323 3.18 10.43 -15.00
C ALA A 323 3.30 9.42 -13.83
N ARG A 324 4.20 9.69 -12.88
CA ARG A 324 4.39 8.90 -11.65
C ARG A 324 4.55 7.39 -11.88
N ALA A 325 5.19 7.02 -12.99
CA ALA A 325 5.33 5.62 -13.38
C ALA A 325 6.30 4.86 -12.48
N SER A 326 5.95 3.62 -12.15
CA SER A 326 6.86 2.68 -11.47
C SER A 326 6.73 1.30 -12.08
N TYR A 327 7.83 0.55 -12.09
CA TYR A 327 7.80 -0.85 -12.48
C TYR A 327 7.02 -1.68 -11.46
N THR A 328 6.35 -2.72 -11.94
CA THR A 328 6.07 -3.87 -11.07
C THR A 328 7.39 -4.49 -10.60
N PRO A 329 7.48 -4.98 -9.35
CA PRO A 329 8.70 -5.64 -8.85
C PRO A 329 9.24 -6.77 -9.75
N ASP A 330 8.35 -7.50 -10.45
CA ASP A 330 8.73 -8.53 -11.43
C ASP A 330 9.21 -8.00 -12.79
N MET A 331 9.25 -6.66 -12.95
CA MET A 331 9.68 -5.92 -14.14
C MET A 331 8.87 -6.18 -15.41
N LYS A 332 7.72 -6.86 -15.34
CA LYS A 332 6.91 -7.16 -16.53
C LYS A 332 6.11 -5.95 -17.01
N ASN A 333 5.65 -5.11 -16.08
CA ASN A 333 4.79 -3.98 -16.39
C ASN A 333 5.29 -2.69 -15.74
N ILE A 334 4.74 -1.57 -16.18
CA ILE A 334 4.76 -0.30 -15.48
C ILE A 334 3.34 0.10 -15.13
N VAL A 335 3.17 0.65 -13.93
CA VAL A 335 1.93 1.27 -13.45
C VAL A 335 2.16 2.76 -13.35
N MET A 336 1.18 3.56 -13.77
CA MET A 336 1.32 5.01 -13.85
C MET A 336 0.00 5.74 -13.64
N LEU A 337 0.09 7.03 -13.36
CA LEU A 337 -1.03 7.93 -13.51
C LEU A 337 -1.24 8.19 -15.01
N HIS A 338 -2.43 7.88 -15.51
CA HIS A 338 -2.80 7.97 -16.90
C HIS A 338 -4.02 8.89 -17.06
N ARG A 339 -3.97 9.80 -18.03
CA ARG A 339 -5.14 10.58 -18.43
C ARG A 339 -5.50 10.31 -19.88
N ASP A 340 -6.71 9.78 -20.04
CA ASP A 340 -7.41 9.79 -21.31
C ASP A 340 -8.42 10.94 -21.31
N GLU A 341 -8.32 11.79 -22.31
CA GLU A 341 -9.03 13.08 -22.42
C GLU A 341 -8.94 13.96 -21.15
N ARG A 342 -9.86 13.78 -20.20
CA ARG A 342 -10.02 14.60 -18.99
C ARG A 342 -9.84 13.83 -17.67
N ASN A 343 -9.95 12.50 -17.69
CA ASN A 343 -10.08 11.69 -16.47
C ASN A 343 -8.74 11.09 -16.05
N PHE A 344 -8.32 11.35 -14.81
CA PHE A 344 -7.12 10.75 -14.23
C PHE A 344 -7.44 9.39 -13.62
N ASN A 345 -6.80 8.35 -14.15
CA ASN A 345 -6.95 6.96 -13.73
C ASN A 345 -5.58 6.31 -13.54
N ILE A 346 -5.55 5.12 -12.96
CA ILE A 346 -4.37 4.28 -12.89
C ILE A 346 -4.26 3.46 -14.17
N GLY A 347 -3.17 3.65 -14.90
CA GLY A 347 -2.86 2.92 -16.14
C GLY A 347 -1.82 1.83 -15.92
N LEU A 348 -1.89 0.79 -16.75
CA LEU A 348 -0.96 -0.34 -16.83
C LEU A 348 -0.44 -0.46 -18.27
N GLN A 349 0.87 -0.59 -18.43
CA GLN A 349 1.52 -0.86 -19.71
C GLN A 349 2.59 -1.94 -19.52
N SER A 350 2.87 -2.75 -20.54
CA SER A 350 4.06 -3.61 -20.53
C SER A 350 5.33 -2.77 -20.39
N ALA A 351 6.33 -3.27 -19.65
CA ALA A 351 7.61 -2.60 -19.44
C ALA A 351 8.39 -2.36 -20.74
N ASN A 352 8.05 -3.08 -21.80
CA ASN A 352 8.62 -2.94 -23.14
C ASN A 352 7.84 -1.96 -24.05
N GLY A 353 6.80 -1.32 -23.53
CA GLY A 353 5.88 -0.46 -24.28
C GLY A 353 4.62 -1.20 -24.74
N GLY A 354 3.89 -0.60 -25.69
CA GLY A 354 2.60 -1.11 -26.17
C GLY A 354 1.40 -0.31 -25.65
N PRO A 355 0.17 -0.83 -25.79
CA PRO A 355 -1.03 -0.11 -25.40
C PRO A 355 -1.14 0.05 -23.88
N ILE A 356 -1.87 1.08 -23.45
CA ILE A 356 -2.15 1.38 -22.05
C ILE A 356 -3.56 0.87 -21.70
N ALA A 357 -3.65 0.04 -20.66
CA ALA A 357 -4.93 -0.40 -20.09
C ALA A 357 -5.24 0.39 -18.81
N SER A 358 -6.46 0.93 -18.70
CA SER A 358 -6.92 1.57 -17.46
C SER A 358 -7.36 0.52 -16.44
N LEU A 359 -6.76 0.55 -15.24
CA LEU A 359 -7.12 -0.30 -14.10
C LEU A 359 -8.27 0.28 -13.28
N THR A 360 -8.44 1.59 -13.30
CA THR A 360 -9.46 2.33 -12.56
C THR A 360 -10.23 3.28 -13.48
N PHE A 361 -11.38 3.75 -13.00
CA PHE A 361 -12.30 4.60 -13.78
C PHE A 361 -12.96 5.71 -12.93
N SER A 362 -12.31 6.15 -11.84
CA SER A 362 -12.88 7.18 -10.96
C SER A 362 -12.78 8.59 -11.57
N GLY A 363 -11.78 8.81 -12.44
CA GLY A 363 -11.44 10.09 -13.05
C GLY A 363 -10.68 11.08 -12.16
N MET A 364 -10.41 10.74 -10.90
CA MET A 364 -9.69 11.57 -9.93
C MET A 364 -8.66 10.75 -9.14
N ASP A 365 -8.03 9.77 -9.78
CA ASP A 365 -7.01 8.94 -9.14
C ASP A 365 -5.64 9.62 -9.15
N GLU A 366 -4.85 9.34 -8.12
CA GLU A 366 -3.53 9.93 -7.94
C GLU A 366 -2.56 8.93 -7.30
N SER A 367 -1.26 9.18 -7.50
CA SER A 367 -0.18 8.60 -6.70
C SER A 367 -0.16 7.06 -6.61
N PRO A 368 -0.10 6.31 -7.73
CA PRO A 368 -0.05 4.86 -7.68
C PRO A 368 1.25 4.34 -7.03
N SER A 369 1.10 3.29 -6.22
CA SER A 369 2.19 2.54 -5.61
C SER A 369 1.93 1.03 -5.70
N VAL A 370 2.85 0.31 -6.34
CA VAL A 370 2.73 -1.14 -6.57
C VAL A 370 3.13 -1.93 -5.31
N SER A 371 2.41 -3.00 -5.00
CA SER A 371 2.73 -3.94 -3.94
C SER A 371 3.98 -4.77 -4.25
N PRO A 372 4.72 -5.27 -3.24
CA PRO A 372 5.97 -6.00 -3.47
C PRO A 372 5.80 -7.35 -4.16
N ASN A 373 4.58 -7.91 -4.22
CA ASN A 373 4.28 -9.13 -4.99
C ASN A 373 3.85 -8.87 -6.45
N SER A 374 3.83 -7.62 -6.92
CA SER A 374 3.41 -7.24 -8.29
C SER A 374 1.94 -7.57 -8.63
N LYS A 375 1.04 -7.65 -7.64
CA LYS A 375 -0.39 -7.98 -7.87
C LYS A 375 -1.37 -6.85 -7.61
N LEU A 376 -0.98 -5.88 -6.80
CA LEU A 376 -1.89 -4.85 -6.29
C LEU A 376 -1.27 -3.47 -6.48
N VAL A 377 -2.13 -2.48 -6.64
CA VAL A 377 -1.76 -1.08 -6.72
C VAL A 377 -2.56 -0.32 -5.67
N LEU A 378 -1.86 0.33 -4.76
CA LEU A 378 -2.40 1.31 -3.84
C LEU A 378 -2.40 2.69 -4.51
N TYR A 379 -3.47 3.45 -4.36
CA TYR A 379 -3.61 4.78 -4.95
C TYR A 379 -4.50 5.67 -4.07
N ALA A 380 -4.41 6.98 -4.26
CA ALA A 380 -5.35 7.93 -3.67
C ALA A 380 -6.47 8.24 -4.68
N THR A 381 -7.68 8.46 -4.18
CA THR A 381 -8.85 8.79 -4.98
C THR A 381 -9.85 9.60 -4.16
N HIS A 382 -10.97 10.00 -4.76
CA HIS A 382 -12.02 10.74 -4.08
C HIS A 382 -13.28 9.89 -3.92
N TYR A 383 -13.89 9.93 -2.74
CA TYR A 383 -15.19 9.34 -2.46
C TYR A 383 -16.01 10.27 -1.56
N GLN A 384 -17.22 10.63 -2.00
CA GLN A 384 -18.10 11.58 -1.29
C GLN A 384 -17.36 12.87 -0.89
N ASP A 385 -16.62 13.46 -1.85
CA ASP A 385 -15.81 14.67 -1.69
C ASP A 385 -14.66 14.59 -0.67
N LYS A 386 -14.31 13.38 -0.21
CA LYS A 386 -13.15 13.13 0.66
C LYS A 386 -12.06 12.36 -0.07
N GLY A 387 -10.81 12.72 0.19
CA GLY A 387 -9.66 11.94 -0.25
C GLY A 387 -9.60 10.62 0.53
N VAL A 388 -9.60 9.49 -0.18
CA VAL A 388 -9.53 8.13 0.38
C VAL A 388 -8.43 7.31 -0.32
N LEU A 389 -7.98 6.23 0.31
CA LEU A 389 -7.07 5.28 -0.34
C LEU A 389 -7.85 4.13 -0.96
N GLY A 390 -7.44 3.75 -2.17
CA GLY A 390 -7.95 2.60 -2.89
C GLY A 390 -6.85 1.57 -3.16
N ILE A 391 -7.23 0.30 -3.23
CA ILE A 391 -6.40 -0.78 -3.78
C ILE A 391 -7.12 -1.34 -5.00
N VAL A 392 -6.39 -1.55 -6.09
CA VAL A 392 -6.86 -2.24 -7.29
C VAL A 392 -5.91 -3.38 -7.63
N SER A 393 -6.44 -4.53 -8.07
CA SER A 393 -5.60 -5.61 -8.59
C SER A 393 -5.06 -5.26 -9.98
N LEU A 394 -3.90 -5.80 -10.35
CA LEU A 394 -3.31 -5.55 -11.67
C LEU A 394 -4.13 -6.09 -12.84
N ASP A 395 -5.06 -7.01 -12.59
CA ASP A 395 -6.05 -7.45 -13.58
C ASP A 395 -7.34 -6.62 -13.57
N GLY A 396 -7.43 -5.60 -12.71
CA GLY A 396 -8.54 -4.65 -12.61
C GLY A 396 -9.82 -5.19 -11.96
N ARG A 397 -9.84 -6.47 -11.53
CA ARG A 397 -11.06 -7.16 -11.09
C ARG A 397 -11.47 -6.83 -9.66
N ILE A 398 -10.49 -6.61 -8.78
CA ILE A 398 -10.74 -6.23 -7.40
C ILE A 398 -10.48 -4.75 -7.22
N ARG A 399 -11.42 -4.09 -6.54
CA ARG A 399 -11.25 -2.75 -6.02
C ARG A 399 -11.71 -2.68 -4.58
N VAL A 400 -10.90 -2.05 -3.76
CA VAL A 400 -11.12 -1.96 -2.32
C VAL A 400 -10.87 -0.53 -1.92
N ARG A 401 -11.76 0.04 -1.10
CA ARG A 401 -11.47 1.28 -0.38
C ARG A 401 -10.98 0.94 1.02
N LEU A 402 -9.85 1.53 1.39
CA LEU A 402 -9.30 1.38 2.72
C LEU A 402 -10.05 2.26 3.72
N PRO A 403 -10.15 1.84 4.99
CA PRO A 403 -10.63 2.71 6.05
C PRO A 403 -9.71 3.92 6.17
N ALA A 404 -10.29 5.12 6.25
CA ALA A 404 -9.55 6.35 6.56
C ALA A 404 -10.01 6.87 7.93
N ARG A 405 -9.05 7.28 8.76
CA ARG A 405 -9.34 8.16 9.90
C ARG A 405 -9.83 9.52 9.39
N ASP A 406 -10.38 10.34 10.29
CA ASP A 406 -10.85 11.69 9.98
C ASP A 406 -9.83 12.50 9.16
N GLY A 407 -10.34 13.16 8.10
CA GLY A 407 -9.57 13.98 7.16
C GLY A 407 -9.51 13.39 5.76
N ASP A 408 -8.79 14.07 4.88
CA ASP A 408 -8.44 13.55 3.56
C ASP A 408 -7.14 12.76 3.65
N VAL A 409 -7.00 11.70 2.85
CA VAL A 409 -5.74 10.96 2.69
C VAL A 409 -5.24 11.06 1.25
N GLN A 410 -3.93 11.21 1.10
CA GLN A 410 -3.27 11.42 -0.20
C GLN A 410 -1.85 10.85 -0.22
N GLU A 411 -1.24 10.81 -1.41
CA GLU A 411 0.17 10.46 -1.63
C GLU A 411 0.62 9.13 -0.96
N PRO A 412 -0.08 7.99 -1.19
CA PRO A 412 0.28 6.73 -0.57
C PRO A 412 1.56 6.12 -1.14
N ALA A 413 2.23 5.31 -0.32
CA ALA A 413 3.36 4.48 -0.69
C ALA A 413 3.28 3.11 0.00
N TRP A 414 3.30 2.05 -0.80
CA TRP A 414 3.34 0.67 -0.32
C TRP A 414 4.78 0.32 0.10
N SER A 415 4.94 -0.25 1.28
CA SER A 415 6.25 -0.72 1.76
C SER A 415 6.78 -1.92 0.95
N PRO A 416 8.11 -2.14 0.96
CA PRO A 416 8.66 -3.45 0.58
C PRO A 416 8.17 -4.54 1.55
N TYR A 417 8.57 -5.78 1.29
CA TYR A 417 8.44 -6.81 2.32
C TYR A 417 9.23 -6.41 3.57
N LEU A 418 8.57 -6.53 4.72
CA LEU A 418 9.19 -6.31 6.02
C LEU A 418 9.79 -7.65 6.52
N GLY A 419 10.94 -7.55 7.16
CA GLY A 419 11.72 -8.69 7.68
C GLY A 419 11.62 -8.85 9.18
#